data_AF-A0A845S687-F1
#
_entry.id   AF-A0A845S687-F1
#
_cell.length_a   1.000
_cell.length_b   1.000
_cell.length_c   1.000
_cell.angle_alpha   90.00
_cell.angle_beta   90.00
_cell.angle_gamma   90.00
#
_symmetry.space_group_name_H-M   'P 1'
#
loop_
_entity.id
_entity.type
_entity.pdbx_description
1 polymer ?
#
loop_
_entity_poly.entity_id
_entity_poly.type
_entity_poly.pdbx_seq_one_letter_code
_entity_poly.pdbx_strand_id
1 'polypeptide(L)' 'MSDKLFKVPAGWAKNSYVNQSSYEAKYKESINNNEKFWADEGKRIHWFKPYTKIKEV' A
#
# COMPACT_ATOMS: atom_id res chain seq x y z
N MET A 1 -14.46 2.44 -26.91
CA MET A 1 -13.79 1.48 -26.02
C MET A 1 -14.79 1.14 -24.93
N SER A 2 -15.39 -0.05 -24.96
CA SER A 2 -16.33 -0.45 -23.91
C SER A 2 -15.52 -0.90 -22.70
N ASP A 3 -15.51 -0.09 -21.63
CA ASP A 3 -14.87 -0.45 -20.36
C ASP A 3 -15.62 -1.61 -19.71
N LYS A 4 -15.05 -2.81 -19.83
CA LYS A 4 -15.54 -3.99 -19.11
C LYS A 4 -15.06 -3.90 -17.66
N LEU A 5 -15.96 -3.52 -16.76
CA LEU A 5 -15.70 -3.54 -15.33
C LEU A 5 -15.92 -4.95 -14.77
N PHE A 6 -14.83 -5.59 -14.33
CA PHE A 6 -14.90 -6.88 -13.64
C PHE A 6 -14.92 -6.66 -12.13
N LYS A 7 -16.02 -7.07 -11.50
CA LYS A 7 -16.15 -6.99 -10.04
C LYS A 7 -15.27 -8.03 -9.37
N VAL A 8 -14.71 -7.66 -8.22
CA VAL A 8 -13.95 -8.59 -7.38
C VAL A 8 -14.88 -9.68 -6.85
N PRO A 9 -14.57 -10.97 -7.07
CA PRO A 9 -15.36 -12.07 -6.50
C PRO A 9 -15.39 -12.02 -4.97
N ALA A 10 -16.53 -12.35 -4.36
CA ALA A 10 -16.72 -12.25 -2.90
C ALA A 10 -15.71 -13.09 -2.09
N GLY A 11 -15.32 -14.26 -2.60
CA GLY A 11 -14.30 -15.10 -1.96
C GLY A 11 -12.92 -14.44 -1.91
N TRP A 12 -12.58 -13.63 -2.91
CA TRP A 12 -11.33 -12.89 -2.95
C TRP A 12 -11.39 -11.64 -2.05
N ALA A 13 -12.52 -10.92 -2.09
CA ALA A 13 -12.75 -9.76 -1.23
C ALA A 13 -12.71 -10.08 0.27
N LYS A 14 -13.10 -11.29 0.69
CA LYS A 14 -13.04 -11.73 2.09
C LYS A 14 -11.60 -12.02 2.56
N ASN A 15 -10.75 -12.51 1.66
CA ASN A 15 -9.39 -12.94 1.98
C ASN A 15 -8.32 -11.89 1.64
N SER A 16 -8.71 -10.78 1.01
CA SER A 16 -7.79 -9.71 0.61
C SER A 16 -7.33 -8.90 1.81
N TYR A 17 -6.04 -8.54 1.83
CA TYR A 17 -5.45 -7.68 2.86
C TYR A 17 -5.87 -6.20 2.76
N VAL A 18 -6.41 -5.79 1.62
CA VAL A 18 -6.78 -4.41 1.29
C VAL A 18 -8.05 -4.45 0.44
N ASN A 19 -8.95 -3.50 0.70
CA ASN A 19 -10.15 -3.24 -0.09
C ASN A 19 -10.03 -1.85 -0.73
N GLN A 20 -11.00 -1.45 -1.54
CA GLN A 20 -10.93 -0.17 -2.25
C GLN A 20 -10.73 1.03 -1.31
N SER A 21 -11.51 1.13 -0.24
CA SER A 21 -11.42 2.26 0.70
C SER A 21 -10.07 2.31 1.42
N SER A 22 -9.56 1.15 1.87
CA SER A 22 -8.25 1.09 2.52
C SER A 22 -7.09 1.32 1.55
N TYR A 23 -7.23 0.91 0.28
CA TYR A 23 -6.28 1.26 -0.77
C TYR A 23 -6.22 2.77 -0.97
N GLU A 24 -7.37 3.43 -1.14
CA GLU A 24 -7.42 4.88 -1.37
C GLU A 24 -6.83 5.67 -0.20
N ALA A 25 -7.10 5.25 1.04
CA ALA A 25 -6.51 5.86 2.23
C ALA A 25 -4.97 5.70 2.26
N LYS A 26 -4.47 4.48 2.07
CA LYS A 26 -3.02 4.19 2.03
C LYS A 26 -2.34 4.92 0.88
N TYR A 27 -2.97 4.98 -0.28
CA TYR A 27 -2.42 5.69 -1.44
C TYR A 27 -2.30 7.19 -1.15
N LYS A 28 -3.35 7.83 -0.62
CA LYS A 28 -3.29 9.23 -0.21
C LYS A 28 -2.19 9.48 0.82
N GLU A 29 -2.03 8.59 1.79
CA GLU A 29 -0.96 8.70 2.79
C GLU A 29 0.44 8.51 2.19
N SER A 30 0.62 7.58 1.26
CA SER A 30 1.90 7.35 0.57
C SER A 30 2.37 8.54 -0.25
N ILE A 31 1.44 9.36 -0.73
CA ILE A 31 1.73 10.59 -1.48
C ILE A 31 1.95 11.76 -0.53
N ASN A 32 1.02 11.99 0.40
CA ASN A 32 1.06 13.16 1.29
C ASN A 32 2.13 13.06 2.38
N ASN A 33 2.35 11.87 2.94
CA ASN A 33 3.27 11.59 4.05
C ASN A 33 4.23 10.45 3.68
N ASN A 34 4.86 10.59 2.51
CA ASN A 34 5.68 9.55 1.87
C ASN A 34 6.73 8.94 2.82
N GLU A 35 7.54 9.76 3.49
CA GLU A 35 8.60 9.28 4.39
C GLU A 35 8.03 8.48 5.58
N LYS A 36 6.97 8.99 6.21
CA LYS A 36 6.33 8.31 7.34
C LYS A 36 5.73 6.97 6.90
N PHE A 37 5.00 6.96 5.79
CA PHE A 37 4.37 5.77 5.25
C PHE A 37 5.41 4.68 4.95
N TRP A 38 6.46 5.01 4.19
CA TRP A 38 7.49 4.02 3.82
C TRP A 38 8.41 3.62 4.99
N ALA A 39 8.60 4.49 5.99
CA ALA A 39 9.28 4.11 7.23
C ALA A 39 8.51 3.04 8.00
N ASP A 40 7.18 3.12 8.02
CA ASP A 40 6.33 2.14 8.70
C ASP A 40 6.18 0.84 7.88
N GLU A 41 6.04 0.95 6.56
CA GLU A 41 5.97 -0.21 5.67
C GLU A 41 7.29 -1.01 5.62
N GLY A 42 8.44 -0.33 5.62
CA GLY A 42 9.75 -1.00 5.55
C GLY A 42 10.15 -1.75 6.82
N LYS A 43 9.49 -1.51 7.96
CA LYS A 43 9.65 -2.31 9.20
C LYS A 43 9.17 -3.76 9.05
N ARG A 44 8.38 -4.07 8.02
CA ARG A 44 7.92 -5.44 7.73
C ARG A 44 9.05 -6.36 7.27
N ILE A 45 10.17 -5.80 6.82
CA ILE A 45 11.34 -6.54 6.37
C ILE A 45 12.32 -6.61 7.54
N HIS A 46 12.93 -7.78 7.75
CA HIS A 46 14.02 -7.91 8.71
C HIS A 46 15.31 -7.36 8.11
N TRP A 47 15.79 -6.24 8.65
CA TRP A 47 17.02 -5.61 8.23
C TRP A 47 18.17 -6.00 9.14
N PHE A 48 19.26 -6.52 8.57
CA PHE A 48 20.51 -6.72 9.30
C PHE A 48 21.15 -5.40 9.74
N LYS A 49 20.92 -4.33 8.97
CA LYS A 49 21.28 -2.95 9.33
C LYS A 49 20.09 -2.03 9.02
N PRO A 50 19.55 -1.30 10.01
CA PRO A 50 18.42 -0.39 9.76
C PRO A 50 18.84 0.74 8.82
N TYR A 51 17.99 1.03 7.84
CA TYR A 51 18.16 2.14 6.91
C TYR A 51 17.78 3.46 7.59
N THR A 52 18.49 4.54 7.25
CA THR A 52 18.29 5.87 7.83
C THR A 52 17.64 6.87 6.86
N LYS A 53 17.73 6.60 5.55
CA LYS A 53 17.06 7.38 4.51
C LYS A 53 15.95 6.55 3.88
N ILE A 54 14.75 7.13 3.81
CA ILE A 54 13.54 6.44 3.33
C ILE A 54 13.34 6.67 1.82
N LYS A 55 13.68 7.86 1.33
CA LYS A 55 13.61 8.25 -0.07
C LYS A 55 14.93 8.89 -0.48
N GLU A 56 15.44 8.51 -1.64
CA GLU A 56 16.55 9.20 -2.30
C GLU A 56 15.94 9.91 -3.52
N VAL A 57 16.11 11.24 -3.60
CA VAL A 57 15.66 12.10 -4.70
C VAL A 57 16.89 12.58 -5.46
#